data_AF-A0A924GSQ9-F1
#
_entry.id   AF-A0A924GSQ9-F1
#
_cell.length_a   1.000
_cell.length_b   1.000
_cell.length_c   1.000
_cell.angle_alpha   90.00
_cell.angle_beta   90.00
_cell.angle_gamma   90.00
#
_symmetry.space_group_name_H-M   'P 1'
#
loop_
_entity.id
_entity.type
_entity.pdbx_description
1 polymer ?
#
loop_
_entity_poly.entity_id
_entity_poly.type
_entity_poly.pdbx_seq_one_letter_code
_entity_poly.pdbx_strand_id
1 'polypeptide(L)'
;MAYLPAGMPTPQASKDDLPFWEGCNHKKLVIRHCNACQRFFHPPAPACPRCASTNVGWKEVSGRGTVFTYTIDHHAVHSFLKGNKPYNVAIVLLDDADDVRRAQTV
;
A
#
# COMPACT_ATOMS: atom_id res chain seq x y z
N MET A 1 19.49 1.33 3.54
CA MET A 1 19.72 1.93 2.21
C MET A 1 18.35 2.18 1.59
N ALA A 2 18.05 3.38 1.12
CA ALA A 2 16.81 3.65 0.40
C ALA A 2 16.96 3.14 -1.03
N TYR A 3 16.06 2.25 -1.46
CA TYR A 3 16.09 1.67 -2.81
C TYR A 3 15.79 2.71 -3.90
N LEU A 4 14.98 3.72 -3.57
CA LEU A 4 14.62 4.83 -4.45
C LEU A 4 15.36 6.14 -4.08
N PRO A 5 15.63 7.02 -5.05
CA PRO A 5 16.30 8.30 -4.83
C PRO A 5 15.50 9.25 -3.93
N ALA A 6 16.22 10.10 -3.19
CA ALA A 6 15.64 11.23 -2.46
C ALA A 6 15.02 12.27 -3.41
N GLY A 7 14.06 13.05 -2.91
CA GLY A 7 13.41 14.14 -3.66
C GLY A 7 12.23 13.68 -4.54
N MET A 8 11.79 12.43 -4.43
CA MET A 8 10.53 12.00 -5.04
C MET A 8 9.33 12.80 -4.52
N PRO A 9 8.30 13.01 -5.35
CA PRO A 9 7.05 13.59 -4.87
C PRO A 9 6.49 12.74 -3.73
N THR A 10 6.19 13.40 -2.62
CA THR A 10 5.55 12.75 -1.48
C THR A 10 4.06 12.59 -1.75
N PRO A 11 3.46 11.42 -1.47
CA PRO A 11 2.02 11.24 -1.57
C PRO A 11 1.29 12.27 -0.71
N GLN A 12 0.27 12.92 -1.29
CA GLN A 12 -0.57 13.84 -0.55
C GLN A 12 -1.71 13.07 0.09
N ALA A 13 -1.68 12.95 1.41
CA ALA A 13 -2.72 12.28 2.17
C ALA A 13 -4.05 13.03 2.04
N SER A 14 -5.10 12.30 1.67
CA SER A 14 -6.50 12.69 1.82
C SER A 14 -7.01 12.32 3.21
N LYS A 15 -8.24 12.71 3.54
CA LYS A 15 -8.88 12.29 4.80
C LYS A 15 -9.09 10.78 4.90
N ASP A 16 -9.29 10.10 3.76
CA ASP A 16 -9.65 8.69 3.72
C ASP A 16 -8.44 7.75 3.84
N ASP A 17 -7.23 8.23 3.54
CA ASP A 17 -5.97 7.47 3.59
C ASP A 17 -4.92 8.08 4.55
N LEU A 18 -5.24 9.17 5.24
CA LEU A 18 -4.35 9.77 6.26
C LEU A 18 -3.83 8.73 7.27
N PRO A 19 -4.65 7.85 7.88
CA PRO A 19 -4.12 6.88 8.84
C PRO A 19 -3.18 5.85 8.22
N PHE A 20 -3.33 5.57 6.92
CA PHE A 20 -2.39 4.72 6.19
C PHE A 20 -1.01 5.38 6.11
N TRP A 21 -0.95 6.66 5.72
CA TRP A 21 0.30 7.41 5.61
C TRP A 21 0.96 7.68 6.98
N GLU A 22 0.18 7.95 8.02
CA GLU A 22 0.67 8.05 9.40
C GLU A 22 1.27 6.73 9.88
N GLY A 23 0.63 5.60 9.56
CA GLY A 23 1.20 4.27 9.79
C GLY A 23 2.57 4.12 9.14
N CYS A 24 2.70 4.48 7.86
CA CYS A 24 3.98 4.44 7.13
C CYS A 24 5.08 5.27 7.82
N ASN A 25 4.76 6.47 8.31
CA ASN A 25 5.70 7.31 9.06
C ASN A 25 6.16 6.66 10.38
N HIS A 26 5.30 5.84 10.99
CA HIS A 26 5.62 5.06 12.19
C HIS A 26 6.14 3.64 11.89
N LYS A 27 6.48 3.34 10.62
CA LYS A 27 6.92 2.00 10.17
C LYS A 27 5.91 0.88 10.46
N LYS A 28 4.62 1.21 10.42
CA LYS A 28 3.50 0.30 10.61
C LYS A 28 2.69 0.20 9.32
N LEU A 29 2.44 -1.02 8.86
CA LEU A 29 1.51 -1.23 7.75
C LEU A 29 0.10 -1.39 8.32
N VAL A 30 -0.74 -0.37 8.13
CA VAL A 30 -2.15 -0.42 8.50
C VAL A 30 -3.03 -0.50 7.27
N ILE A 31 -4.05 -1.35 7.31
CA ILE A 31 -4.99 -1.57 6.21
C ILE A 31 -6.41 -1.32 6.72
N ARG A 32 -7.27 -0.81 5.83
CA ARG A 32 -8.67 -0.57 6.14
C ARG A 32 -9.37 -1.91 6.41
N HIS A 33 -10.16 -1.96 7.47
CA HIS A 33 -10.80 -3.18 7.96
C HIS A 33 -12.25 -2.90 8.34
N CYS A 34 -13.19 -3.74 7.89
CA CYS A 34 -14.59 -3.63 8.25
C CYS A 34 -14.87 -4.34 9.57
N ASN A 35 -15.40 -3.63 10.57
CA ASN A 35 -15.73 -4.23 11.86
C ASN A 35 -17.03 -5.06 11.83
N ALA A 36 -17.87 -4.88 10.80
CA ALA A 36 -19.09 -5.66 10.64
C ALA A 36 -18.83 -7.04 10.01
N CYS A 37 -18.08 -7.10 8.91
CA CYS A 37 -17.81 -8.37 8.20
C CYS A 37 -16.37 -8.90 8.34
N GLN A 38 -15.55 -8.24 9.17
CA GLN A 38 -14.15 -8.58 9.47
C GLN A 38 -13.23 -8.69 8.25
N ARG A 39 -13.57 -8.01 7.14
CA ARG A 39 -12.78 -8.05 5.90
C ARG A 39 -11.87 -6.83 5.78
N PHE A 40 -10.63 -7.08 5.38
CA PHE A 40 -9.69 -6.04 4.95
C PHE A 40 -9.98 -5.59 3.52
N PHE A 41 -9.68 -4.34 3.21
CA PHE A 41 -9.82 -3.83 1.84
C PHE A 41 -8.83 -2.70 1.54
N HIS A 42 -8.47 -2.61 0.27
CA HIS A 42 -7.60 -1.58 -0.27
C HIS A 42 -7.96 -1.36 -1.76
N PRO A 43 -7.99 -0.12 -2.28
CA PRO A 43 -7.74 1.17 -1.61
C PRO A 43 -8.72 1.50 -0.46
N PRO A 44 -8.36 2.43 0.46
CA PRO A 44 -9.26 2.85 1.53
C PRO A 44 -10.52 3.51 0.97
N ALA A 45 -11.66 3.21 1.59
CA ALA A 45 -12.96 3.77 1.25
C ALA A 45 -13.79 4.02 2.52
N PRO A 46 -14.75 4.96 2.49
CA PRO A 46 -15.58 5.30 3.65
C PRO A 46 -16.54 4.17 4.07
N ALA A 47 -16.89 3.26 3.16
CA ALA A 47 -17.75 2.11 3.43
C ALA A 47 -17.11 0.81 2.91
N CYS A 48 -17.49 -0.32 3.51
CA CYS A 48 -17.01 -1.62 3.09
C CYS A 48 -17.56 -2.00 1.70
N PRO A 49 -16.71 -2.33 0.71
CA PRO A 49 -17.16 -2.69 -0.63
C PRO A 49 -17.94 -4.02 -0.67
N ARG A 50 -17.84 -4.84 0.39
CA ARG A 50 -18.52 -6.13 0.48
C ARG A 50 -19.93 -6.02 1.05
N CYS A 51 -20.10 -5.30 2.17
CA CYS A 51 -21.36 -5.28 2.92
C CYS A 51 -21.97 -3.88 3.10
N ALA A 52 -21.39 -2.85 2.47
CA ALA A 52 -21.81 -1.45 2.56
C ALA A 52 -21.80 -0.83 3.97
N SER A 53 -21.35 -1.55 5.00
CA SER A 53 -21.23 -1.01 6.35
C SER A 53 -20.21 0.13 6.41
N THR A 54 -20.60 1.22 7.07
CA THR A 54 -19.73 2.35 7.42
C THR A 54 -18.96 2.14 8.72
N ASN A 55 -19.21 1.01 9.43
CA ASN A 55 -18.41 0.61 10.60
C ASN A 55 -17.08 -0.01 10.13
N VAL A 56 -16.19 0.87 9.66
CA VAL A 56 -14.87 0.55 9.15
C VAL A 56 -13.81 1.27 9.98
N GLY A 57 -12.69 0.61 10.21
CA GLY A 57 -11.55 1.14 10.93
C GLY A 57 -10.24 0.75 10.26
N TRP A 58 -9.16 0.84 11.01
CA TRP A 58 -7.82 0.47 10.58
C TRP A 58 -7.26 -0.61 11.49
N LYS A 59 -6.60 -1.60 10.91
CA LYS A 59 -5.87 -2.62 11.66
C LYS A 59 -4.46 -2.74 11.11
N GLU A 60 -3.50 -2.90 12.01
CA GLU A 60 -2.12 -3.23 11.67
C GLU A 60 -2.07 -4.67 11.15
N VAL A 61 -1.29 -4.88 10.08
CA VAL A 61 -0.98 -6.20 9.52
C VAL A 61 0.51 -6.47 9.72
N SER A 62 0.94 -7.73 9.68
CA SER A 62 2.34 -8.09 9.96
C SER A 62 3.35 -7.51 8.97
N GLY A 63 2.89 -7.10 7.79
CA GLY A 63 3.75 -6.69 6.67
C GLY A 63 4.38 -7.87 5.93
N ARG A 64 4.07 -9.11 6.33
CA ARG A 64 4.44 -10.31 5.57
C ARG A 64 3.46 -10.54 4.42
N GLY A 65 3.99 -11.09 3.35
CA GLY A 65 3.22 -11.38 2.16
C GLY A 65 4.06 -12.07 1.10
N THR A 66 3.38 -12.52 0.06
CA THR A 66 3.98 -13.16 -1.10
C THR A 66 3.94 -12.22 -2.30
N VAL A 67 5.03 -12.16 -3.07
CA VAL A 67 5.04 -11.44 -4.35
C VAL A 67 4.09 -12.14 -5.30
N PHE A 68 2.95 -11.51 -5.59
CA PHE A 68 1.94 -12.01 -6.51
C PHE A 68 2.37 -11.82 -7.97
N THR A 69 2.94 -10.67 -8.29
CA THR A 69 3.55 -10.38 -9.60
C THR A 69 4.56 -9.24 -9.46
N TYR A 70 5.42 -9.04 -10.45
CA TYR A 70 6.35 -7.92 -10.47
C TYR A 70 6.71 -7.52 -11.91
N THR A 71 7.17 -6.28 -12.07
CA THR A 71 7.82 -5.79 -13.30
C THR A 71 9.22 -5.28 -12.97
N ILE A 72 10.10 -5.30 -13.96
CA ILE A 72 11.41 -4.64 -13.90
C ILE A 72 11.41 -3.55 -14.96
N ASP A 73 11.46 -2.31 -14.49
CA ASP A 73 11.32 -1.13 -15.32
C ASP A 73 12.72 -0.64 -15.70
N HIS A 74 13.09 -0.93 -16.95
CA HIS A 74 14.33 -0.43 -17.55
C HIS A 74 14.18 1.00 -18.11
N HIS A 75 12.95 1.54 -18.10
CA HIS A 75 12.64 2.90 -18.50
C HIS A 75 12.18 3.73 -17.30
N ALA A 76 12.60 4.98 -17.23
CA ALA A 76 12.28 5.86 -16.12
C ALA A 76 10.97 6.57 -16.43
N VAL A 77 9.90 6.19 -15.75
CA VAL A 77 8.56 6.83 -15.89
C VAL A 77 8.52 8.23 -15.27
N HIS A 78 9.53 8.60 -14.48
CA HIS A 78 9.68 9.91 -13.87
C HIS A 78 11.13 10.40 -13.94
N SER A 79 11.33 11.73 -14.00
CA SER A 79 12.67 12.35 -14.12
C SER A 79 13.62 11.95 -12.98
N PHE A 80 13.13 11.90 -11.73
CA PHE A 80 13.89 11.44 -10.55
C PHE A 80 14.43 10.00 -10.68
N LEU A 81 13.80 9.14 -11.48
CA LEU A 81 14.20 7.74 -11.66
C LEU A 81 15.27 7.55 -12.75
N LYS A 82 15.65 8.59 -13.50
CA LYS A 82 16.57 8.46 -14.65
C LYS A 82 17.93 7.84 -14.31
N GLY A 83 18.45 8.10 -13.11
CA GLY A 83 19.72 7.55 -12.62
C GLY A 83 19.61 6.23 -11.86
N ASN A 84 18.39 5.76 -11.58
CA ASN A 84 18.14 4.59 -10.73
C ASN A 84 17.33 3.55 -11.50
N LYS A 85 17.94 3.07 -12.58
CA LYS A 85 17.41 1.99 -13.43
C LYS A 85 18.42 0.84 -13.49
N PRO A 86 17.94 -0.42 -13.62
CA PRO A 86 16.55 -0.81 -13.52
C PRO A 86 16.02 -0.73 -12.07
N TYR A 87 14.71 -0.54 -11.90
CA TYR A 87 14.01 -0.69 -10.62
C TYR A 87 12.84 -1.65 -10.81
N ASN A 88 12.34 -2.26 -9.73
CA ASN A 88 11.22 -3.18 -9.83
C ASN A 88 10.00 -2.72 -9.03
N VAL A 89 8.82 -3.02 -9.54
CA VAL A 89 7.55 -2.78 -8.88
C VAL A 89 6.87 -4.12 -8.71
N ALA A 90 6.63 -4.52 -7.46
CA ALA A 90 5.96 -5.76 -7.11
C ALA A 90 4.53 -5.49 -6.66
N ILE A 91 3.65 -6.46 -6.85
CA ILE A 91 2.36 -6.53 -6.18
C ILE A 91 2.48 -7.62 -5.12
N VAL A 92 2.25 -7.27 -3.87
CA VAL A 92 2.34 -8.18 -2.71
C VAL A 92 0.93 -8.55 -2.25
N LEU A 93 0.69 -9.85 -2.10
CA LEU A 93 -0.47 -10.41 -1.42
C LEU A 93 -0.11 -10.58 0.06
N LEU A 94 -0.85 -9.92 0.95
CA LEU A 94 -0.56 -9.93 2.39
C LEU A 94 -1.14 -11.17 3.07
N ASP A 95 -0.35 -11.82 3.92
CA ASP A 95 -0.74 -13.07 4.59
C ASP A 95 -1.94 -12.89 5.54
N ASP A 96 -2.03 -11.71 6.18
CA ASP A 96 -3.10 -11.41 7.15
C ASP A 96 -4.32 -10.73 6.49
N ALA A 97 -4.34 -10.60 5.15
CA ALA A 97 -5.39 -9.91 4.42
C ALA A 97 -5.60 -10.52 3.01
N ASP A 98 -6.29 -11.66 2.98
CA ASP A 98 -6.45 -12.59 1.83
C ASP A 98 -6.93 -11.99 0.50
N ASP A 99 -7.43 -10.75 0.47
CA ASP A 99 -7.90 -10.06 -0.74
C ASP A 99 -7.18 -8.74 -1.03
N VAL A 100 -6.24 -8.34 -0.20
CA VAL A 100 -5.54 -7.06 -0.35
C VAL A 100 -4.27 -7.28 -1.16
N ARG A 101 -4.31 -6.82 -2.41
CA ARG A 101 -3.16 -6.77 -3.30
C ARG A 101 -2.61 -5.35 -3.31
N ARG A 102 -1.35 -5.17 -2.89
CA ARG A 102 -0.71 -3.84 -2.88
C ARG A 102 0.47 -3.77 -3.82
N ALA A 103 0.52 -2.71 -4.61
CA ALA A 103 1.72 -2.36 -5.34
C ALA A 103 2.77 -1.79 -4.38
N GLN A 104 3.98 -2.32 -4.43
CA GLN A 104 5.13 -1.94 -3.64
C GLN A 104 6.39 -2.11 -4.49
N THR A 105 7.23 -1.07 -4.53
CA THR A 105 8.61 -1.20 -5.01
C THR A 105 9.43 -1.85 -3.88
N VAL A 106 10.07 -2.99 -4.15
CA VAL A 106 10.93 -3.68 -3.16
C VAL A 106 12.37 -3.21 -3.26
#